data_AF-A0A1T1J0I1-F1
#
_entry.id   AF-A0A1T1J0I1-F1
#
_cell.length_a   1.000
_cell.length_b   1.000
_cell.length_c   1.000
_cell.angle_alpha   90.00
_cell.angle_beta   90.00
_cell.angle_gamma   90.00
#
_symmetry.space_group_name_H-M   'P 1'
#
loop_
_entity.id
_entity.type
_entity.pdbx_description
1 polymer ?
#
loop_
_entity_poly.entity_id
_entity_poly.type
_entity_poly.pdbx_seq_one_letter_code
_entity_poly.pdbx_strand_id
1 'polypeptide(L)'
;NSRNLFRNNSRPSGVLTTPGSITNEKAAELRKQWNANYSGANLGGTAVLGDGVTFQTITVSAADSQLIEQLKMTAEIICSVFHVPLFKVGLGPTPTVKISDLNEIYYSDCLQSPIEARENLLDDGLGLKDSGLEAFLDINVLIRMDSTSQMARLKEGVGAAILTPNEARVEVGLLPIVGGDTVYMQQQNFSLEALSKRDQREDPFNTSSTTKTDQKPPDLPENSSEKSLYKGIFRTENKYENGCYVTYKGSLWHCEKSHIGEFNYENFKLAQKKWGET
;
A
#
# COMPACT_ATOMS: atom_id res chain seq x y z
N ASN A 1 42.14 11.15 -14.49
CA ASN A 1 42.48 11.13 -15.93
C ASN A 1 41.39 11.63 -16.86
N SER A 2 40.14 11.17 -16.77
CA SER A 2 39.02 11.63 -17.64
C SER A 2 38.89 13.16 -17.80
N ARG A 3 38.99 13.95 -16.72
CA ARG A 3 38.82 15.42 -16.77
C ARG A 3 39.84 16.15 -17.64
N ASN A 4 41.01 15.57 -17.90
CA ASN A 4 42.02 16.16 -18.81
C ASN A 4 41.81 15.75 -20.27
N LEU A 5 41.27 14.54 -20.51
CA LEU A 5 40.80 14.14 -21.85
C LEU A 5 39.71 15.10 -22.32
N PHE A 6 38.65 15.32 -21.54
CA PHE A 6 37.59 16.26 -21.96
C PHE A 6 38.06 17.73 -22.09
N ARG A 7 39.08 18.18 -21.35
CA ARG A 7 39.53 19.59 -21.40
C ARG A 7 40.45 19.92 -22.57
N ASN A 8 41.19 18.94 -23.12
CA ASN A 8 42.23 19.21 -24.13
C ASN A 8 42.41 18.09 -25.17
N ASN A 9 41.54 17.07 -25.15
CA ASN A 9 41.50 15.81 -25.91
C ASN A 9 42.81 15.01 -26.07
N SER A 10 43.90 15.44 -25.42
CA SER A 10 45.29 14.96 -25.62
C SER A 10 45.70 14.79 -27.10
N ARG A 11 45.01 15.51 -27.99
CA ARG A 11 45.09 15.41 -29.45
C ARG A 11 45.19 16.81 -30.01
N PRO A 12 46.09 17.09 -30.97
CA PRO A 12 46.06 18.35 -31.69
C PRO A 12 44.72 18.47 -32.43
N SER A 13 44.03 19.61 -32.32
CA SER A 13 42.70 19.82 -32.96
C SER A 13 42.75 19.71 -34.51
N GLY A 14 43.95 19.82 -35.08
CA GLY A 14 44.25 19.42 -36.44
C GLY A 14 45.75 19.39 -36.68
N VAL A 15 46.16 18.81 -37.80
CA VAL A 15 47.56 18.75 -38.24
C VAL A 15 47.76 19.72 -39.40
N LEU A 16 48.87 20.47 -39.35
CA LEU A 16 49.32 21.34 -40.43
C LEU A 16 50.36 20.58 -41.26
N THR A 17 49.97 20.18 -42.47
CA THR A 17 50.82 19.40 -43.38
C THR A 17 51.34 20.30 -44.50
N THR A 18 52.66 20.29 -44.73
CA THR A 18 53.31 20.99 -45.84
C THR A 18 54.04 20.02 -46.77
N PRO A 19 54.08 20.30 -48.09
CA PRO A 19 54.73 19.43 -49.08
C PRO A 19 56.27 19.58 -49.13
N GLY A 20 56.86 20.52 -48.39
CA GLY A 20 58.31 20.76 -48.34
C GLY A 20 58.89 20.69 -46.92
N SER A 21 60.21 20.49 -46.84
CA SER A 21 60.97 20.45 -45.59
C SER A 21 61.10 21.84 -44.96
N ILE A 22 60.46 22.03 -43.81
CA ILE A 22 60.50 23.27 -43.03
C ILE A 22 61.69 23.27 -42.06
N THR A 23 62.35 24.42 -41.87
CA THR A 23 63.36 24.61 -40.81
C THR A 23 62.69 24.77 -39.43
N ASN A 24 63.29 24.23 -38.37
CA ASN A 24 62.71 24.24 -37.02
C ASN A 24 62.29 25.63 -36.52
N GLU A 25 63.01 26.68 -36.93
CA GLU A 25 62.71 28.08 -36.62
C GLU A 25 61.36 28.52 -37.23
N LYS A 26 61.17 28.28 -38.53
CA LYS A 26 59.95 28.61 -39.27
C LYS A 26 58.75 27.82 -38.75
N ALA A 27 58.95 26.56 -38.34
CA ALA A 27 57.92 25.76 -37.68
C ALA A 27 57.53 26.32 -36.30
N ALA A 28 58.49 26.84 -35.53
CA ALA A 28 58.22 27.48 -34.24
C ALA A 28 57.48 28.81 -34.40
N GLU A 29 57.82 29.62 -35.40
CA GLU A 29 57.10 30.84 -35.76
C GLU A 29 55.65 30.56 -36.18
N LEU A 30 55.45 29.61 -37.10
CA LEU A 30 54.12 29.17 -37.52
C LEU A 30 53.28 28.68 -36.34
N ARG A 31 53.85 27.88 -35.43
CA ARG A 31 53.17 27.42 -34.21
C ARG A 31 52.81 28.56 -33.27
N LYS A 32 53.67 29.57 -33.13
CA LYS A 32 53.42 30.75 -32.30
C LYS A 32 52.32 31.64 -32.88
N GLN A 33 52.36 31.90 -34.19
CA GLN A 33 51.31 32.63 -34.91
C GLN A 33 49.98 31.88 -34.89
N TRP A 34 49.99 30.55 -35.07
CA TRP A 34 48.80 29.72 -35.01
C TRP A 34 48.13 29.79 -33.64
N ASN A 35 48.89 29.58 -32.56
CA ASN A 35 48.35 29.63 -31.20
C ASN A 35 47.88 31.05 -30.82
N ALA A 36 48.52 32.11 -31.32
CA ALA A 36 48.07 33.49 -31.07
C ALA A 36 46.74 33.82 -31.78
N ASN A 37 46.56 33.35 -33.02
CA ASN A 37 45.39 33.69 -33.84
C ASN A 37 44.19 32.74 -33.64
N TYR A 38 44.41 31.47 -33.26
CA TYR A 38 43.35 30.44 -33.23
C TYR A 38 43.16 29.76 -31.86
N SER A 39 43.61 30.38 -30.77
CA SER A 39 43.28 29.92 -29.41
C SER A 39 42.38 30.90 -28.64
N GLY A 40 41.62 30.37 -27.69
CA GLY A 40 40.74 31.17 -26.82
C GLY A 40 39.62 31.87 -27.57
N ALA A 41 39.51 33.19 -27.40
CA ALA A 41 38.40 34.00 -27.91
C ALA A 41 38.31 34.09 -29.46
N ASN A 42 39.36 33.67 -30.18
CA ASN A 42 39.42 33.71 -31.64
C ASN A 42 39.03 32.37 -32.33
N LEU A 43 38.39 31.46 -31.58
CA LEU A 43 37.82 30.21 -32.13
C LEU A 43 36.76 30.53 -33.19
N GLY A 44 37.10 30.29 -34.46
CA GLY A 44 36.24 30.55 -35.62
C GLY A 44 36.82 31.48 -36.69
N GLY A 45 38.00 32.07 -36.47
CA GLY A 45 38.69 32.88 -37.49
C GLY A 45 39.13 32.06 -38.72
N THR A 46 38.91 32.59 -39.92
CA THR A 46 39.34 31.96 -41.19
C THR A 46 40.87 31.91 -41.29
N ALA A 47 41.43 30.71 -41.36
CA ALA A 47 42.87 30.54 -41.46
C ALA A 47 43.38 30.74 -42.90
N VAL A 48 44.12 31.82 -43.12
CA VAL A 48 44.91 32.03 -44.35
C VAL A 48 46.32 31.51 -44.09
N LEU A 49 46.69 30.40 -44.74
CA LEU A 49 48.03 29.84 -44.67
C LEU A 49 48.74 30.04 -46.02
N GLY A 50 49.99 30.46 -45.98
CA GLY A 50 50.86 30.52 -47.16
C GLY A 50 51.41 29.14 -47.54
N ASP A 51 52.01 29.07 -48.73
CA ASP A 51 52.93 28.00 -49.13
C ASP A 51 52.35 26.57 -49.13
N GLY A 52 51.07 26.43 -49.50
CA GLY A 52 50.42 25.14 -49.69
C GLY A 52 50.18 24.33 -48.42
N VAL A 53 50.25 24.95 -47.24
CA VAL A 53 49.95 24.29 -45.96
C VAL A 53 48.48 23.88 -45.94
N THR A 54 48.20 22.60 -45.69
CA THR A 54 46.84 22.09 -45.50
C THR A 54 46.57 21.85 -44.01
N PHE A 55 45.44 22.36 -43.52
CA PHE A 55 44.95 22.07 -42.17
C PHE A 55 43.94 20.91 -42.24
N GLN A 56 44.32 19.75 -41.71
CA GLN A 56 43.42 18.63 -41.53
C GLN A 56 42.84 18.67 -40.12
N THR A 57 41.55 18.97 -40.01
CA THR A 57 40.81 18.86 -38.74
C THR A 57 40.77 17.41 -38.31
N ILE A 58 41.20 17.13 -37.08
CA ILE A 58 40.91 15.84 -36.45
C ILE A 58 39.48 15.97 -35.92
N THR A 59 38.53 15.53 -36.73
CA THR A 59 37.10 15.55 -36.37
C THR A 59 36.85 14.74 -35.09
N VAL A 60 35.83 15.17 -34.33
CA VAL A 60 35.38 14.50 -33.11
C VAL A 60 35.14 13.03 -33.42
N SER A 61 35.98 12.18 -32.82
CA SER A 61 36.13 10.78 -33.21
C SER A 61 35.02 9.95 -32.57
N ALA A 62 34.61 8.86 -33.21
CA ALA A 62 33.67 7.88 -32.65
C ALA A 62 34.05 7.37 -31.24
N ALA A 63 35.32 7.52 -30.84
CA ALA A 63 35.80 7.32 -29.48
C ALA A 63 35.03 8.13 -28.41
N ASP A 64 34.60 9.35 -28.70
CA ASP A 64 33.86 10.18 -27.73
C ASP A 64 32.43 9.67 -27.53
N SER A 65 31.77 9.18 -28.59
CA SER A 65 30.49 8.45 -28.50
C SER A 65 30.63 7.13 -27.73
N GLN A 66 31.67 6.35 -28.04
CA GLN A 66 31.98 5.09 -27.33
C GLN A 66 32.27 5.32 -25.84
N LEU A 67 32.90 6.44 -25.48
CA LEU A 67 33.15 6.78 -24.08
C LEU A 67 31.84 7.14 -23.35
N ILE A 68 30.90 7.82 -24.01
CA ILE A 68 29.55 8.05 -23.46
C ILE A 68 28.80 6.72 -23.28
N GLU A 69 28.92 5.79 -24.22
CA GLU A 69 28.35 4.43 -24.10
C GLU A 69 28.99 3.65 -22.94
N GLN A 70 30.31 3.72 -22.75
CA GLN A 70 31.00 3.12 -21.60
C GLN A 70 30.55 3.73 -20.26
N LEU A 71 30.33 5.05 -20.20
CA LEU A 71 29.81 5.70 -19.00
C LEU A 71 28.37 5.26 -18.69
N LYS A 72 27.52 5.10 -19.71
CA LYS A 72 26.18 4.52 -19.55
C LYS A 72 26.28 3.08 -19.04
N MET A 73 27.00 2.20 -19.73
CA MET A 73 27.21 0.80 -19.34
C MET A 73 27.72 0.66 -17.89
N THR A 74 28.64 1.55 -17.46
CA THR A 74 29.12 1.57 -16.06
C THR A 74 27.99 1.89 -15.08
N ALA A 75 27.14 2.87 -15.40
CA ALA A 75 25.99 3.22 -14.58
C ALA A 75 24.91 2.12 -14.57
N GLU A 76 24.70 1.43 -15.70
CA GLU A 76 23.80 0.26 -15.79
C GLU A 76 24.28 -0.88 -14.89
N ILE A 77 25.57 -1.24 -14.95
CA ILE A 77 26.19 -2.26 -14.08
C ILE A 77 26.01 -1.91 -12.60
N ILE A 78 26.23 -0.64 -12.22
CA ILE A 78 26.02 -0.18 -10.83
C ILE A 78 24.54 -0.37 -10.42
N CYS A 79 23.58 0.00 -11.28
CA CYS A 79 22.16 -0.19 -11.01
C CYS A 79 21.82 -1.68 -10.83
N SER A 80 22.37 -2.57 -11.65
CA SER A 80 22.19 -4.02 -11.52
C SER A 80 22.74 -4.59 -10.22
N VAL A 81 23.88 -4.10 -9.72
CA VAL A 81 24.47 -4.56 -8.44
C VAL A 81 23.64 -4.13 -7.23
N PHE A 82 22.99 -2.96 -7.29
CA PHE A 82 22.07 -2.50 -6.23
C PHE A 82 20.62 -2.94 -6.45
N HIS A 83 20.35 -3.75 -7.48
CA HIS A 83 19.01 -4.17 -7.92
C HIS A 83 18.03 -2.99 -8.17
N VAL A 84 18.54 -1.79 -8.46
CA VAL A 84 17.72 -0.60 -8.72
C VAL A 84 17.28 -0.58 -10.19
N PRO A 85 15.98 -0.52 -10.50
CA PRO A 85 15.51 -0.43 -11.87
C PRO A 85 15.95 0.86 -12.56
N LEU A 86 16.50 0.73 -13.78
CA LEU A 86 17.13 1.83 -14.55
C LEU A 86 16.19 3.02 -14.83
N PHE A 87 14.87 2.78 -14.92
CA PHE A 87 13.87 3.82 -15.11
C PHE A 87 13.76 4.74 -13.88
N LYS A 88 14.09 4.25 -12.67
CA LYS A 88 14.03 5.04 -11.43
C LYS A 88 15.22 6.02 -11.31
N VAL A 89 16.33 5.70 -11.97
CA VAL A 89 17.56 6.51 -12.04
C VAL A 89 17.55 7.47 -13.26
N GLY A 90 16.57 7.33 -14.17
CA GLY A 90 16.47 8.14 -15.38
C GLY A 90 17.49 7.78 -16.48
N LEU A 91 18.14 6.61 -16.37
CA LEU A 91 19.08 6.09 -17.36
C LEU A 91 18.38 5.24 -18.43
N GLY A 92 17.33 4.51 -18.03
CA GLY A 92 16.48 3.74 -18.94
C GLY A 92 15.27 4.52 -19.47
N PRO A 93 14.66 4.08 -20.59
CA PRO A 93 13.38 4.62 -21.03
C PRO A 93 12.31 4.37 -19.95
N THR A 94 11.48 5.38 -19.65
CA THR A 94 10.34 5.22 -18.74
C THR A 94 9.28 4.35 -19.40
N PRO A 95 8.96 3.15 -18.87
CA PRO A 95 7.97 2.26 -19.48
C PRO A 95 6.55 2.84 -19.30
N THR A 96 5.71 2.70 -20.33
CA THR A 96 4.32 3.22 -20.37
C THR A 96 3.32 2.36 -19.57
N VAL A 97 3.77 1.73 -18.48
CA VAL A 97 2.92 0.95 -17.56
C VAL A 97 2.45 1.85 -16.40
N LYS A 98 1.59 1.33 -15.52
CA LYS A 98 1.11 2.12 -14.38
C LYS A 98 2.24 2.40 -13.39
N ILE A 99 2.16 3.55 -12.75
CA ILE A 99 3.15 4.01 -11.76
C ILE A 99 3.11 3.14 -10.49
N SER A 100 1.96 2.54 -10.18
CA SER A 100 1.79 1.50 -9.14
C SER A 100 2.78 0.36 -9.35
N ASP A 101 2.70 -0.28 -10.52
CA ASP A 101 3.39 -1.51 -10.87
C ASP A 101 4.91 -1.29 -10.88
N LEU A 102 5.35 -0.08 -11.26
CA LEU A 102 6.76 0.33 -11.23
C LEU A 102 7.31 0.59 -9.82
N ASN A 103 6.46 1.01 -8.89
CA ASN A 103 6.84 1.14 -7.49
C ASN A 103 6.84 -0.23 -6.78
N GLU A 104 5.96 -1.15 -7.19
CA GLU A 104 5.93 -2.53 -6.71
C GLU A 104 7.20 -3.30 -7.14
N ILE A 105 7.58 -3.23 -8.42
CA ILE A 105 8.86 -3.78 -8.93
C ILE A 105 10.07 -3.18 -8.18
N TYR A 106 10.06 -1.86 -7.93
CA TYR A 106 11.14 -1.23 -7.15
C TYR A 106 11.17 -1.71 -5.69
N TYR A 107 10.01 -2.03 -5.12
CA TYR A 107 9.91 -2.58 -3.78
C TYR A 107 10.45 -4.01 -3.71
N SER A 108 9.97 -4.92 -4.57
CA SER A 108 10.39 -6.33 -4.61
C SER A 108 11.87 -6.50 -4.88
N ASP A 109 12.40 -5.76 -5.85
CA ASP A 109 13.74 -6.02 -6.37
C ASP A 109 14.83 -5.39 -5.50
N CYS A 110 14.56 -4.22 -4.89
CA CYS A 110 15.58 -3.42 -4.22
C CYS A 110 15.31 -3.16 -2.73
N LEU A 111 14.07 -2.85 -2.34
CA LEU A 111 13.78 -2.36 -0.98
C LEU A 111 13.46 -3.48 0.01
N GLN A 112 12.88 -4.59 -0.42
CA GLN A 112 12.45 -5.67 0.47
C GLN A 112 13.61 -6.21 1.33
N SER A 113 14.70 -6.69 0.70
CA SER A 113 15.85 -7.25 1.42
C SER A 113 16.48 -6.30 2.46
N PRO A 114 16.78 -5.01 2.19
CA PRO A 114 17.32 -4.10 3.20
C PRO A 114 16.28 -3.61 4.23
N ILE A 115 14.98 -3.76 3.98
CA ILE A 115 13.93 -3.53 4.99
C ILE A 115 13.90 -4.72 5.94
N GLU A 116 13.73 -5.95 5.45
CA GLU A 116 13.73 -7.18 6.26
C GLU A 116 15.01 -7.32 7.09
N ALA A 117 16.17 -6.99 6.52
CA ALA A 117 17.45 -7.00 7.25
C ALA A 117 17.52 -5.94 8.36
N ARG A 118 16.77 -4.83 8.25
CA ARG A 118 16.65 -3.83 9.32
C ARG A 118 15.66 -4.24 10.39
N GLU A 119 14.53 -4.85 10.03
CA GLU A 119 13.53 -5.39 10.95
C GLU A 119 14.19 -6.43 11.87
N ASN A 120 14.84 -7.44 11.28
CA ASN A 120 15.58 -8.46 12.02
C ASN A 120 16.66 -7.87 12.96
N LEU A 121 17.36 -6.82 12.54
CA LEU A 121 18.40 -6.16 13.34
C LEU A 121 17.81 -5.29 14.47
N LEU A 122 16.62 -4.73 14.27
CA LEU A 122 15.86 -4.05 15.33
C LEU A 122 15.35 -5.07 16.36
N ASP A 123 14.85 -6.23 15.92
CA ASP A 123 14.40 -7.30 16.82
C ASP A 123 15.52 -7.84 17.70
N ASP A 124 16.66 -8.17 17.09
CA ASP A 124 17.84 -8.66 17.81
C ASP A 124 18.45 -7.57 18.69
N GLY A 125 18.49 -6.31 18.21
CA GLY A 125 19.09 -5.17 18.93
C GLY A 125 18.26 -4.68 20.11
N LEU A 126 16.93 -4.85 20.07
CA LEU A 126 16.01 -4.48 21.15
C LEU A 126 15.59 -5.68 22.02
N GLY A 127 15.97 -6.91 21.64
CA GLY A 127 15.58 -8.13 22.35
C GLY A 127 14.10 -8.46 22.22
N LEU A 128 13.41 -7.96 21.19
CA LEU A 128 11.95 -8.04 21.05
C LEU A 128 11.45 -9.50 21.00
N LYS A 129 12.26 -10.39 20.40
CA LYS A 129 12.05 -11.84 20.37
C LYS A 129 11.88 -12.49 21.75
N ASP A 130 12.55 -11.97 22.79
CA ASP A 130 12.42 -12.47 24.18
C ASP A 130 11.07 -12.07 24.79
N SER A 131 10.54 -10.90 24.38
CA SER A 131 9.21 -10.40 24.76
C SER A 131 8.06 -10.91 23.87
N GLY A 132 8.33 -11.72 22.84
CA GLY A 132 7.33 -12.17 21.87
C GLY A 132 6.79 -11.05 20.97
N LEU A 133 7.58 -10.01 20.73
CA LEU A 133 7.27 -8.87 19.86
C LEU A 133 8.18 -8.88 18.61
N GLU A 134 7.76 -8.19 17.57
CA GLU A 134 8.47 -8.06 16.28
C GLU A 134 8.29 -6.63 15.74
N ALA A 135 9.36 -6.04 15.18
CA ALA A 135 9.41 -4.67 14.71
C ALA A 135 9.27 -4.58 13.18
N PHE A 136 8.05 -4.33 12.69
CA PHE A 136 7.78 -4.08 11.28
C PHE A 136 7.87 -2.60 10.89
N LEU A 137 8.39 -2.33 9.69
CA LEU A 137 8.40 -1.03 9.03
C LEU A 137 7.16 -0.86 8.15
N ASP A 138 6.48 0.30 8.25
CA ASP A 138 5.25 0.54 7.48
C ASP A 138 5.52 0.79 5.98
N ILE A 139 5.28 -0.24 5.18
CA ILE A 139 5.41 -0.23 3.71
C ILE A 139 4.28 0.58 3.05
N ASN A 140 3.14 0.82 3.71
CA ASN A 140 2.00 1.50 3.11
C ASN A 140 2.33 2.96 2.71
N VAL A 141 3.29 3.59 3.37
CA VAL A 141 3.83 4.90 3.00
C VAL A 141 4.40 4.91 1.57
N LEU A 142 5.00 3.80 1.11
CA LEU A 142 5.52 3.68 -0.26
C LEU A 142 4.40 3.66 -1.30
N ILE A 143 3.27 3.03 -0.97
CA ILE A 143 2.10 2.87 -1.87
C ILE A 143 1.18 4.09 -1.81
N ARG A 144 1.29 4.95 -0.78
CA ARG A 144 0.49 6.20 -0.61
C ARG A 144 0.53 7.15 -1.81
N MET A 145 1.56 7.08 -2.66
CA MET A 145 1.65 7.84 -3.91
C MET A 145 0.54 7.50 -4.94
N ASP A 146 -0.11 6.33 -4.81
CA ASP A 146 -1.29 5.97 -5.60
C ASP A 146 -2.51 5.73 -4.68
N SER A 147 -3.15 6.83 -4.32
CA SER A 147 -4.43 6.83 -3.60
C SER A 147 -5.55 6.13 -4.38
N THR A 148 -5.43 5.97 -5.70
CA THR A 148 -6.44 5.28 -6.52
C THR A 148 -6.36 3.78 -6.30
N SER A 149 -5.16 3.20 -6.38
CA SER A 149 -4.96 1.77 -6.12
C SER A 149 -5.14 1.42 -4.64
N GLN A 150 -4.78 2.31 -3.70
CA GLN A 150 -5.10 2.12 -2.29
C GLN A 150 -6.62 2.07 -2.07
N MET A 151 -7.38 3.03 -2.60
CA MET A 151 -8.84 3.04 -2.49
C MET A 151 -9.51 1.87 -3.22
N ALA A 152 -8.93 1.40 -4.33
CA ALA A 152 -9.39 0.20 -5.02
C ALA A 152 -9.24 -1.06 -4.14
N ARG A 153 -8.05 -1.27 -3.55
CA ARG A 153 -7.77 -2.36 -2.61
C ARG A 153 -8.75 -2.34 -1.42
N LEU A 154 -8.94 -1.17 -0.81
CA LEU A 154 -9.85 -1.01 0.33
C LEU A 154 -11.30 -1.28 -0.05
N LYS A 155 -11.74 -0.78 -1.21
CA LYS A 155 -13.09 -1.05 -1.75
C LYS A 155 -13.29 -2.54 -2.02
N GLU A 156 -12.29 -3.22 -2.58
CA GLU A 156 -12.35 -4.66 -2.85
C GLU A 156 -12.34 -5.47 -1.56
N GLY A 157 -11.47 -5.16 -0.59
CA GLY A 157 -11.43 -5.81 0.72
C GLY A 157 -12.72 -5.66 1.52
N VAL A 158 -13.35 -4.48 1.50
CA VAL A 158 -14.68 -4.27 2.12
C VAL A 158 -15.79 -4.97 1.33
N GLY A 159 -15.75 -4.92 -0.01
CA GLY A 159 -16.75 -5.58 -0.87
C GLY A 159 -16.70 -7.11 -0.82
N ALA A 160 -15.50 -7.68 -0.64
CA ALA A 160 -15.24 -9.10 -0.46
C ALA A 160 -15.45 -9.56 0.99
N ALA A 161 -15.93 -8.69 1.88
CA ALA A 161 -16.19 -9.00 3.29
C ALA A 161 -14.94 -9.43 4.10
N ILE A 162 -13.74 -8.98 3.68
CA ILE A 162 -12.47 -9.24 4.35
C ILE A 162 -12.16 -8.18 5.41
N LEU A 163 -12.48 -6.90 5.10
CA LEU A 163 -12.27 -5.75 5.97
C LEU A 163 -13.61 -5.14 6.38
N THR A 164 -13.72 -4.69 7.63
CA THR A 164 -14.82 -3.82 8.04
C THR A 164 -14.64 -2.41 7.45
N PRO A 165 -15.73 -1.67 7.19
CA PRO A 165 -15.65 -0.27 6.80
C PRO A 165 -14.85 0.63 7.77
N ASN A 166 -14.83 0.31 9.07
CA ASN A 166 -14.06 1.08 10.04
C ASN A 166 -12.56 0.80 9.97
N GLU A 167 -12.12 -0.46 9.80
CA GLU A 167 -10.69 -0.78 9.58
C GLU A 167 -10.15 -0.09 8.34
N ALA A 168 -10.88 -0.15 7.23
CA ALA A 168 -10.53 0.54 5.99
C ALA A 168 -10.43 2.07 6.15
N ARG A 169 -11.22 2.67 7.06
CA ARG A 169 -11.14 4.11 7.36
C ARG A 169 -9.97 4.45 8.28
N VAL A 170 -9.61 3.58 9.22
CA VAL A 170 -8.40 3.73 10.05
C VAL A 170 -7.13 3.67 9.19
N GLU A 171 -7.03 2.79 8.19
CA GLU A 171 -5.88 2.75 7.25
C GLU A 171 -5.68 4.08 6.49
N VAL A 172 -6.78 4.77 6.17
CA VAL A 172 -6.79 6.09 5.50
C VAL A 172 -6.57 7.24 6.50
N GLY A 173 -6.58 6.99 7.81
CA GLY A 173 -6.47 8.01 8.85
C GLY A 173 -7.78 8.76 9.15
N LEU A 174 -8.93 8.18 8.81
CA LEU A 174 -10.26 8.72 9.07
C LEU A 174 -10.85 8.13 10.36
N LEU A 175 -11.54 8.97 11.15
CA LEU A 175 -12.24 8.54 12.36
C LEU A 175 -13.36 7.51 12.05
N PRO A 176 -13.54 6.45 12.85
CA PRO A 176 -14.58 5.44 12.65
C PRO A 176 -16.00 6.00 12.72
N ILE A 177 -16.97 5.29 12.15
CA ILE A 177 -18.40 5.61 12.20
C ILE A 177 -19.20 4.51 12.90
N VAL A 178 -20.28 4.92 13.57
CA VAL A 178 -21.24 4.00 14.19
C VAL A 178 -21.83 3.08 13.12
N GLY A 179 -21.73 1.77 13.32
CA GLY A 179 -22.18 0.74 12.37
C GLY A 179 -21.12 0.32 11.34
N GLY A 180 -19.95 0.96 11.29
CA GLY A 180 -18.84 0.55 10.42
C GLY A 180 -18.08 -0.69 10.88
N ASP A 181 -18.43 -1.28 12.04
CA ASP A 181 -17.72 -2.40 12.68
C ASP A 181 -18.23 -3.78 12.23
N THR A 182 -19.32 -3.83 11.47
CA THR A 182 -19.86 -5.07 10.93
C THR A 182 -19.44 -5.27 9.48
N VAL A 183 -19.02 -6.49 9.15
CA VAL A 183 -18.72 -6.91 7.78
C VAL A 183 -20.00 -6.93 6.95
N TYR A 184 -20.02 -6.20 5.83
CA TYR A 184 -21.16 -6.13 4.91
C TYR A 184 -20.88 -6.94 3.64
N MET A 185 -21.81 -7.83 3.27
CA MET A 185 -21.74 -8.61 2.03
C MET A 185 -22.95 -8.30 1.13
N GLN A 186 -22.71 -8.00 -0.14
CA GLN A 186 -23.77 -7.67 -1.10
C GLN A 186 -24.44 -8.95 -1.63
N GLN A 187 -25.71 -9.15 -1.31
CA GLN A 187 -26.53 -10.24 -1.86
C GLN A 187 -27.04 -9.91 -3.27
N GLN A 188 -26.16 -9.67 -4.24
CA GLN A 188 -26.59 -9.35 -5.63
C GLN A 188 -27.06 -10.59 -6.40
N ASN A 189 -26.45 -11.76 -6.16
CA ASN A 189 -26.73 -12.99 -6.91
C ASN A 189 -27.74 -13.88 -6.17
N PHE A 190 -29.03 -13.63 -6.39
CA PHE A 190 -30.10 -14.57 -6.02
C PHE A 190 -30.33 -15.60 -7.14
N SER A 191 -30.70 -16.83 -6.78
CA SER A 191 -31.13 -17.82 -7.78
C SER A 191 -32.47 -17.40 -8.41
N LEU A 192 -32.71 -17.82 -9.66
CA LEU A 192 -33.98 -17.53 -10.36
C LEU A 192 -35.20 -18.03 -9.59
N GLU A 193 -35.08 -19.13 -8.85
CA GLU A 193 -36.12 -19.63 -7.95
C GLU A 193 -36.34 -18.75 -6.71
N ALA A 194 -35.27 -18.17 -6.14
CA ALA A 194 -35.37 -17.24 -5.02
C ALA A 194 -35.97 -15.90 -5.46
N LEU A 195 -35.62 -15.41 -6.65
CA LEU A 195 -36.25 -14.25 -7.27
C LEU A 195 -37.73 -14.52 -7.57
N SER A 196 -38.06 -15.66 -8.18
CA SER A 196 -39.46 -16.06 -8.43
C SER A 196 -40.29 -16.13 -7.13
N LYS A 197 -39.76 -16.71 -6.06
CA LYS A 197 -40.44 -16.75 -4.73
C LYS A 197 -40.50 -15.39 -4.02
N ARG A 198 -39.62 -14.44 -4.34
CA ARG A 198 -39.66 -13.06 -3.84
C ARG A 198 -40.70 -12.24 -4.60
N ASP A 199 -40.70 -12.34 -5.92
CA ASP A 199 -41.56 -11.58 -6.82
C ASP A 199 -43.01 -12.15 -6.86
N GLN A 200 -43.22 -13.36 -6.32
CA GLN A 200 -44.54 -13.92 -5.96
C GLN A 200 -45.16 -13.30 -4.70
N ARG A 201 -44.45 -12.44 -3.95
CA ARG A 201 -45.03 -11.69 -2.83
C ARG A 201 -45.64 -10.39 -3.36
N GLU A 202 -46.78 -9.99 -2.80
CA GLU A 202 -47.57 -8.86 -3.33
C GLU A 202 -46.84 -7.50 -3.29
N ASP A 203 -45.80 -7.34 -2.46
CA ASP A 203 -44.89 -6.17 -2.47
C ASP A 203 -43.41 -6.61 -2.46
N PRO A 204 -42.75 -6.79 -3.63
CA PRO A 204 -41.38 -7.33 -3.71
C PRO A 204 -40.25 -6.42 -3.17
N PHE A 205 -40.54 -5.13 -2.92
CA PHE A 205 -39.53 -4.11 -2.57
C PHE A 205 -39.90 -3.22 -1.36
N ASN A 206 -41.00 -3.49 -0.66
CA ASN A 206 -41.42 -2.66 0.47
C ASN A 206 -40.72 -3.10 1.78
N THR A 207 -39.67 -2.38 2.19
CA THR A 207 -38.91 -2.64 3.42
C THR A 207 -39.64 -2.21 4.71
N SER A 208 -40.99 -2.15 4.70
CA SER A 208 -41.78 -1.43 5.70
C SER A 208 -42.99 -2.20 6.27
N SER A 209 -42.83 -3.48 6.64
CA SER A 209 -43.80 -4.13 7.56
C SER A 209 -43.30 -5.45 8.17
N THR A 210 -42.97 -5.43 9.46
CA THR A 210 -43.00 -6.66 10.29
C THR A 210 -43.49 -6.36 11.71
N THR A 211 -44.79 -6.10 11.87
CA THR A 211 -45.46 -6.24 13.18
C THR A 211 -46.73 -7.10 13.03
N LYS A 212 -46.55 -8.38 13.32
CA LYS A 212 -47.52 -9.43 13.73
C LYS A 212 -49.03 -9.14 13.67
N THR A 213 -49.76 -10.07 13.05
CA THR A 213 -50.98 -10.69 13.62
C THR A 213 -51.13 -12.14 13.15
N ASP A 214 -51.96 -12.92 13.84
CA ASP A 214 -52.02 -14.40 13.86
C ASP A 214 -53.45 -14.90 13.51
N GLN A 215 -53.66 -16.23 13.42
CA GLN A 215 -54.91 -17.04 13.25
C GLN A 215 -55.28 -17.47 11.80
N LYS A 216 -55.95 -18.61 11.51
CA LYS A 216 -56.05 -20.04 12.00
C LYS A 216 -57.11 -20.74 11.06
N PRO A 217 -57.67 -21.95 11.35
CA PRO A 217 -57.18 -23.33 11.46
C PRO A 217 -57.32 -24.12 10.12
N PRO A 218 -57.05 -25.44 10.04
CA PRO A 218 -56.80 -26.40 11.11
C PRO A 218 -55.45 -27.12 11.00
N ASP A 219 -55.42 -28.42 11.25
CA ASP A 219 -54.95 -29.15 12.45
C ASP A 219 -54.82 -30.63 11.95
N LEU A 220 -54.34 -31.68 12.64
CA LEU A 220 -53.98 -32.00 14.02
C LEU A 220 -52.71 -32.88 14.00
N PRO A 221 -52.01 -33.18 15.11
CA PRO A 221 -51.88 -32.46 16.39
C PRO A 221 -50.41 -32.40 16.91
N GLU A 222 -49.84 -31.22 17.11
CA GLU A 222 -48.64 -31.06 17.96
C GLU A 222 -48.80 -29.87 18.93
N ASN A 223 -48.24 -30.01 20.13
CA ASN A 223 -48.63 -29.23 21.30
C ASN A 223 -47.83 -27.93 21.47
N SER A 224 -48.42 -26.91 22.08
CA SER A 224 -48.08 -25.51 21.82
C SER A 224 -47.02 -24.86 22.73
N SER A 225 -46.01 -24.25 22.08
CA SER A 225 -45.34 -22.98 22.43
C SER A 225 -45.00 -22.68 23.91
N GLU A 226 -43.78 -23.02 24.33
CA GLU A 226 -43.19 -22.52 25.57
C GLU A 226 -42.71 -21.06 25.42
N LYS A 227 -43.37 -20.12 26.10
CA LYS A 227 -42.79 -18.79 26.34
C LYS A 227 -41.66 -18.94 27.34
N SER A 228 -40.47 -18.40 27.04
CA SER A 228 -39.34 -18.47 27.97
C SER A 228 -39.66 -17.81 29.32
N LEU A 229 -39.63 -18.60 30.40
CA LEU A 229 -40.10 -18.23 31.74
C LEU A 229 -39.07 -17.43 32.57
N TYR A 230 -37.89 -17.15 32.02
CA TYR A 230 -36.80 -16.50 32.75
C TYR A 230 -36.78 -14.97 32.51
N LYS A 231 -36.90 -14.20 33.60
CA LYS A 231 -36.94 -12.72 33.58
C LYS A 231 -35.64 -12.05 34.06
N GLY A 232 -34.53 -12.78 34.11
CA GLY A 232 -33.18 -12.23 34.38
C GLY A 232 -32.90 -11.88 35.84
N ILE A 233 -32.01 -10.91 36.08
CA ILE A 233 -31.62 -10.47 37.42
C ILE A 233 -32.77 -9.67 38.06
N PHE A 234 -33.08 -9.95 39.33
CA PHE A 234 -34.14 -9.28 40.08
C PHE A 234 -33.84 -7.77 40.25
N ARG A 235 -34.82 -6.92 39.91
CA ARG A 235 -34.81 -5.47 40.13
C ARG A 235 -36.14 -5.03 40.75
N THR A 236 -36.09 -4.15 41.75
CA THR A 236 -37.24 -3.67 42.52
C THR A 236 -38.32 -2.97 41.67
N GLU A 237 -37.91 -2.40 40.52
CA GLU A 237 -38.75 -1.67 39.58
C GLU A 237 -39.62 -2.58 38.67
N ASN A 238 -39.28 -3.87 38.56
CA ASN A 238 -39.90 -4.79 37.61
C ASN A 238 -41.08 -5.56 38.23
N LYS A 239 -42.16 -5.70 37.47
CA LYS A 239 -43.31 -6.56 37.85
C LYS A 239 -43.03 -8.02 37.47
N TYR A 240 -42.98 -8.88 38.48
CA TYR A 240 -42.83 -10.32 38.29
C TYR A 240 -44.19 -11.01 38.40
N GLU A 241 -44.42 -11.99 37.53
CA GLU A 241 -45.69 -12.71 37.41
C GLU A 241 -45.49 -14.14 37.88
N ASN A 242 -46.53 -14.76 38.43
CA ASN A 242 -46.52 -16.14 38.88
C ASN A 242 -45.98 -17.08 37.78
N GLY A 243 -45.06 -17.97 38.14
CA GLY A 243 -44.38 -18.91 37.24
C GLY A 243 -43.03 -18.43 36.71
N CYS A 244 -42.68 -17.14 36.86
CA CYS A 244 -41.42 -16.61 36.35
C CYS A 244 -40.20 -17.01 37.21
N TYR A 245 -39.04 -17.18 36.57
CA TYR A 245 -37.75 -17.39 37.24
C TYR A 245 -36.89 -16.12 37.20
N VAL A 246 -36.22 -15.81 38.31
CA VAL A 246 -35.36 -14.63 38.49
C VAL A 246 -34.08 -14.98 39.25
N THR A 247 -33.00 -14.25 38.98
CA THR A 247 -31.72 -14.44 39.68
C THR A 247 -31.50 -13.33 40.71
N TYR A 248 -31.33 -13.68 41.98
CA TYR A 248 -31.07 -12.73 43.07
C TYR A 248 -29.93 -13.24 43.96
N LYS A 249 -28.96 -12.37 44.26
CA LYS A 249 -27.71 -12.68 44.99
C LYS A 249 -27.01 -13.96 44.48
N GLY A 250 -26.97 -14.14 43.16
CA GLY A 250 -26.30 -15.28 42.51
C GLY A 250 -27.00 -16.64 42.66
N SER A 251 -28.23 -16.68 43.18
CA SER A 251 -29.08 -17.88 43.21
C SER A 251 -30.34 -17.69 42.35
N LEU A 252 -30.87 -18.78 41.81
CA LEU A 252 -32.08 -18.78 40.99
C LEU A 252 -33.32 -18.98 41.88
N TRP A 253 -34.33 -18.15 41.68
CA TRP A 253 -35.58 -18.12 42.44
C TRP A 253 -36.79 -18.23 41.52
N HIS A 254 -37.81 -18.93 41.98
CA HIS A 254 -39.10 -19.11 41.33
C HIS A 254 -40.15 -18.23 42.01
N CYS A 255 -40.91 -17.46 41.22
CA CYS A 255 -41.95 -16.54 41.69
C CYS A 255 -43.29 -17.28 41.81
N GLU A 256 -43.70 -17.68 43.03
CA GLU A 256 -44.98 -18.39 43.25
C GLU A 256 -46.19 -17.43 43.37
N LYS A 257 -45.94 -16.14 43.63
CA LYS A 257 -46.95 -15.08 43.74
C LYS A 257 -46.48 -13.84 42.98
N SER A 258 -47.36 -13.22 42.21
CA SER A 258 -47.05 -12.00 41.46
C SER A 258 -46.70 -10.85 42.41
N HIS A 259 -45.54 -10.21 42.21
CA HIS A 259 -44.97 -9.24 43.15
C HIS A 259 -44.37 -8.00 42.46
N ILE A 260 -44.41 -6.87 43.17
CA ILE A 260 -43.79 -5.59 42.82
C ILE A 260 -43.19 -5.03 44.12
N GLY A 261 -41.93 -4.57 44.08
CA GLY A 261 -41.23 -4.01 45.24
C GLY A 261 -40.10 -4.90 45.77
N GLU A 262 -39.77 -4.76 47.06
CA GLU A 262 -38.60 -5.41 47.68
C GLU A 262 -38.72 -6.94 47.72
N PHE A 263 -37.58 -7.63 47.70
CA PHE A 263 -37.51 -9.10 47.66
C PHE A 263 -37.99 -9.73 48.98
N ASN A 264 -39.11 -10.47 48.95
CA ASN A 264 -39.65 -11.21 50.10
C ASN A 264 -39.57 -12.74 49.87
N TYR A 265 -39.00 -13.46 50.84
CA TYR A 265 -38.86 -14.92 50.86
C TYR A 265 -40.20 -15.68 50.86
N GLU A 266 -41.33 -15.04 51.17
CA GLU A 266 -42.68 -15.65 51.11
C GLU A 266 -43.30 -15.68 49.69
N ASN A 267 -42.71 -14.93 48.75
CA ASN A 267 -43.17 -14.81 47.36
C ASN A 267 -42.22 -15.50 46.37
N PHE A 268 -40.95 -15.71 46.78
CA PHE A 268 -39.89 -16.30 45.96
C PHE A 268 -39.31 -17.55 46.63
N LYS A 269 -39.41 -18.68 45.95
CA LYS A 269 -38.85 -19.97 46.39
C LYS A 269 -37.52 -20.24 45.73
N LEU A 270 -36.55 -20.72 46.49
CA LEU A 270 -35.21 -21.03 45.97
C LEU A 270 -35.30 -22.22 44.99
N ALA A 271 -34.99 -21.98 43.72
CA ALA A 271 -34.99 -23.02 42.68
C ALA A 271 -33.59 -23.67 42.55
N GLN A 272 -32.53 -22.87 42.62
CA GLN A 272 -31.15 -23.37 42.62
C GLN A 272 -30.23 -22.46 43.43
N LYS A 273 -29.54 -23.03 44.42
CA LYS A 273 -28.51 -22.35 45.20
C LYS A 273 -27.18 -22.35 44.44
N LYS A 274 -26.40 -21.28 44.54
CA LYS A 274 -24.99 -21.26 44.09
C LYS A 274 -24.22 -22.40 44.79
N TRP A 275 -23.60 -23.31 44.03
CA TRP A 275 -22.53 -24.16 44.55
C TRP A 275 -21.31 -23.27 44.81
N GLY A 276 -20.85 -23.25 46.06
CA GLY A 276 -20.13 -22.10 46.61
C GLY A 276 -18.61 -22.19 46.58
N GLU A 277 -18.01 -21.14 47.14
CA GLU A 277 -16.80 -21.24 47.94
C GLU A 277 -17.17 -20.68 49.33
N THR A 278 -16.53 -21.25 50.36
CA THR A 278 -16.69 -21.05 51.83
C THR A 278 -17.53 -19.85 52.31
#